data_AF-A0A519JNJ5-F1
#
_entry.id   AF-A0A519JNJ5-F1
#
_cell.length_a   1.000
_cell.length_b   1.000
_cell.length_c   1.000
_cell.angle_alpha   90.00
_cell.angle_beta   90.00
_cell.angle_gamma   90.00
#
_symmetry.space_group_name_H-M   'P 1'
#
loop_
_entity.id
_entity.type
_entity.pdbx_description
1 polymer ?
#
loop_
_entity_poly.entity_id
_entity_poly.type
_entity_poly.pdbx_seq_one_letter_code
_entity_poly.pdbx_strand_id
1 'polypeptide(L)'
;MRRIGAAALVLTTGLLGGCQRAVLNPAGDIALQQRDLIYISTGLMLLVVVPVIILTVLFAWRYRSGSRKATYDPKFHHSTALELMIWSIPLLVIICLGALTWSSTHLLDPFRRLDRIAEGRPNDPAQAPMVV
;
A
#
# COMPACT_ATOMS: atom_id res chain seq x y z
N MET A 1 1.23 28.97 -11.24
CA MET A 1 1.26 27.50 -11.45
C MET A 1 2.57 26.85 -10.98
N ARG A 2 3.77 27.25 -11.46
CA ARG A 2 5.06 26.65 -11.01
C ARG A 2 5.33 26.72 -9.49
N ARG A 3 4.95 27.81 -8.82
CA ARG A 3 5.14 27.99 -7.36
C ARG A 3 4.20 27.14 -6.51
N ILE A 4 3.01 26.80 -7.04
CA ILE A 4 2.02 25.97 -6.34
C ILE A 4 2.44 24.49 -6.40
N GLY A 5 2.99 24.04 -7.54
CA GLY A 5 3.56 22.69 -7.65
C GLY A 5 4.77 22.46 -6.74
N ALA A 6 5.66 23.46 -6.61
CA ALA A 6 6.79 23.38 -5.69
C ALA A 6 6.35 23.39 -4.22
N ALA A 7 5.37 24.23 -3.86
CA ALA A 7 4.83 24.26 -2.50
C ALA A 7 4.12 22.95 -2.13
N ALA A 8 3.36 22.36 -3.05
CA ALA A 8 2.72 21.06 -2.84
C ALA A 8 3.74 19.92 -2.69
N LEU A 9 4.85 19.94 -3.45
CA LEU A 9 5.91 18.94 -3.37
C LEU A 9 6.75 19.04 -2.08
N VAL A 10 6.95 20.25 -1.56
CA VAL A 10 7.62 20.50 -0.27
C VAL A 10 6.71 20.12 0.90
N LEU A 11 5.40 20.39 0.80
CA LEU A 11 4.44 20.00 1.83
C LEU A 11 4.30 18.47 1.91
N THR A 12 4.25 17.78 0.77
CA THR A 12 4.17 16.31 0.75
C THR A 12 5.43 15.68 1.34
N THR A 13 6.62 16.14 0.95
CA THR A 13 7.88 15.64 1.55
C THR A 13 8.00 15.93 3.04
N GLY A 14 7.48 17.06 3.53
CA GLY A 14 7.40 17.36 4.97
C GLY A 14 6.43 16.45 5.73
N LEU A 15 5.28 16.11 5.13
CA LEU A 15 4.30 15.19 5.71
C LEU A 15 4.77 13.73 5.72
N LEU A 16 5.69 13.35 4.83
CA LEU A 16 6.37 12.05 4.84
C LEU A 16 7.45 11.92 5.93
N GLY A 17 7.72 12.99 6.70
CA GLY A 17 8.74 13.05 7.76
C GLY A 17 8.46 12.24 9.03
N GLY A 18 7.33 11.53 9.14
CA GLY A 18 6.96 10.68 10.29
C GLY A 18 7.76 9.37 10.43
N CYS A 19 9.05 9.39 10.08
CA CYS A 19 9.92 8.21 9.92
C CYS A 19 10.40 7.61 11.26
N GLN A 20 9.51 7.45 12.25
CA GLN A 20 9.84 6.69 13.46
C GLN A 20 9.81 5.20 13.13
N ARG A 21 10.97 4.64 12.76
CA ARG A 21 11.17 3.25 12.31
C ARG A 21 10.89 2.19 13.38
N ALA A 22 10.37 2.52 14.56
CA ALA A 22 10.08 1.55 15.61
C ALA A 22 9.14 0.43 15.15
N VAL A 23 8.16 0.74 14.30
CA VAL A 23 7.23 -0.26 13.71
C VAL A 23 7.87 -1.02 12.54
N LEU A 24 8.79 -0.38 11.81
CA LEU A 24 9.45 -0.94 10.62
C LEU A 24 10.78 -1.65 10.93
N ASN A 25 11.28 -1.56 12.16
CA ASN A 25 12.45 -2.28 12.66
C ASN A 25 12.14 -2.90 14.04
N PRO A 26 11.28 -3.93 14.09
CA PRO A 26 10.93 -4.58 15.33
C PRO A 26 12.03 -5.53 15.81
N ALA A 27 12.21 -5.60 17.13
CA ALA A 27 13.13 -6.56 17.76
C ALA A 27 12.48 -7.94 18.02
N GLY A 28 11.15 -8.03 18.02
CA GLY A 28 10.39 -9.26 18.31
C GLY A 28 9.94 -10.01 17.06
N ASP A 29 9.90 -11.34 17.13
CA ASP A 29 9.57 -12.24 16.01
C ASP A 29 8.12 -12.10 15.51
N ILE A 30 7.16 -11.86 16.41
CA ILE A 30 5.76 -11.56 16.02
C ILE A 30 5.64 -10.18 15.37
N ALA A 31 6.40 -9.20 15.87
CA ALA A 31 6.40 -7.86 15.31
C ALA A 31 7.07 -7.81 13.92
N LEU A 32 8.04 -8.70 13.64
CA LEU A 32 8.58 -8.90 12.28
C LEU A 32 7.50 -9.36 11.29
N GLN A 33 6.68 -10.34 11.66
CA GLN A 33 5.57 -10.80 10.81
C GLN A 33 4.53 -9.69 10.58
N GLN A 34 4.22 -8.91 11.62
CA GLN A 34 3.32 -7.77 11.50
C GLN A 34 3.88 -6.68 10.57
N ARG A 35 5.18 -6.39 10.62
CA ARG A 35 5.82 -5.47 9.68
C ARG A 35 5.70 -5.96 8.25
N ASP A 36 5.96 -7.24 8.00
CA ASP A 36 5.90 -7.80 6.66
C ASP A 36 4.47 -7.74 6.10
N LEU A 37 3.46 -7.97 6.94
CA LEU A 37 2.06 -7.69 6.63
C LEU A 37 1.82 -6.23 6.19
N ILE A 38 2.38 -5.26 6.91
CA ILE A 38 2.26 -3.84 6.58
C ILE A 38 2.90 -3.56 5.22
N TYR A 39 4.09 -4.10 4.93
CA TYR A 39 4.74 -3.90 3.64
C TYR A 39 3.96 -4.53 2.48
N ILE A 40 3.47 -5.76 2.65
CA ILE A 40 2.71 -6.47 1.62
C ILE A 40 1.38 -5.74 1.34
N SER A 41 0.63 -5.38 2.38
CA SER A 41 -0.65 -4.68 2.24
C SER A 41 -0.49 -3.29 1.62
N THR A 42 0.49 -2.50 2.10
CA THR A 42 0.79 -1.18 1.54
C THR A 42 1.24 -1.28 0.08
N GLY A 43 2.10 -2.25 -0.24
CA GLY A 43 2.56 -2.50 -1.60
C GLY A 43 1.42 -2.87 -2.54
N LEU A 44 0.51 -3.75 -2.10
CA LEU A 44 -0.65 -4.17 -2.88
C LEU A 44 -1.63 -3.00 -3.14
N MET A 45 -1.84 -2.13 -2.16
CA MET A 45 -2.65 -0.91 -2.35
C MET A 45 -1.97 0.06 -3.33
N LEU A 46 -0.66 0.29 -3.19
CA LEU A 46 0.11 1.17 -4.08
C LEU A 46 0.11 0.69 -5.53
N LEU A 47 0.11 -0.62 -5.76
CA LEU A 47 0.05 -1.22 -7.10
C LEU A 47 -1.17 -0.74 -7.89
N VAL A 48 -2.30 -0.50 -7.24
CA VAL A 48 -3.54 -0.02 -7.88
C VAL A 48 -3.58 1.51 -7.93
N VAL A 49 -3.16 2.17 -6.86
CA VAL A 49 -3.24 3.63 -6.72
C VAL A 49 -2.30 4.34 -7.69
N VAL A 50 -1.07 3.86 -7.87
CA VAL A 50 -0.05 4.50 -8.71
C VAL A 50 -0.49 4.58 -10.18
N PRO A 51 -0.97 3.50 -10.82
CA PRO A 51 -1.49 3.56 -12.18
C PRO A 51 -2.67 4.54 -12.34
N VAL A 52 -3.58 4.60 -11.38
CA VAL A 52 -4.73 5.53 -11.42
C VAL A 52 -4.24 6.97 -11.45
N ILE A 53 -3.31 7.34 -10.56
CA ILE A 53 -2.73 8.69 -10.52
C ILE A 53 -2.03 9.02 -11.84
N ILE A 54 -1.22 8.10 -12.37
CA ILE A 54 -0.53 8.28 -13.65
C ILE A 54 -1.56 8.53 -14.76
N LEU A 55 -2.59 7.70 -14.84
CA LEU A 55 -3.60 7.78 -15.89
C LEU A 55 -4.38 9.11 -15.79
N THR A 56 -4.73 9.55 -14.58
CA THR A 56 -5.37 10.86 -14.35
C THR A 56 -4.50 12.01 -14.86
N VAL A 57 -3.20 12.02 -14.54
CA VAL A 57 -2.27 13.07 -14.99
C VAL A 57 -2.09 13.03 -16.51
N LEU A 58 -1.97 11.83 -17.10
CA LEU A 58 -1.87 11.64 -18.54
C LEU A 58 -3.10 12.17 -19.27
N PHE A 59 -4.32 11.81 -18.81
CA PHE A 59 -5.56 12.31 -19.39
C PHE A 59 -5.67 13.84 -19.27
N ALA A 60 -5.36 14.39 -18.09
CA ALA A 60 -5.38 15.84 -17.86
C ALA A 60 -4.43 16.60 -18.81
N TRP A 61 -3.24 16.05 -19.08
CA TRP A 61 -2.29 16.68 -19.99
C TRP A 61 -2.67 16.48 -21.47
N ARG A 62 -3.10 15.27 -21.84
CA ARG A 62 -3.42 14.87 -23.23
C ARG A 62 -4.65 15.58 -23.79
N TYR A 63 -5.68 15.81 -22.96
CA TYR A 63 -6.97 16.39 -23.34
C TYR A 63 -7.17 17.85 -22.90
N ARG A 64 -6.09 18.52 -22.48
CA ARG A 64 -6.11 19.96 -22.17
C ARG A 64 -6.59 20.80 -23.36
N SER A 65 -7.26 21.93 -23.11
CA SER A 65 -7.89 22.81 -24.12
C SER A 65 -6.96 23.31 -25.26
N GLY A 66 -5.64 23.23 -25.11
CA GLY A 66 -4.67 23.56 -26.16
C GLY A 66 -4.21 22.38 -27.03
N SER A 67 -4.75 21.17 -26.82
CA SER A 67 -4.30 19.94 -27.49
C SER A 67 -4.97 19.78 -28.86
N ARG A 68 -4.22 20.04 -29.94
CA ARG A 68 -4.72 19.90 -31.33
C ARG A 68 -4.86 18.47 -31.85
N LYS A 69 -4.34 17.47 -31.11
CA LYS A 69 -4.26 16.06 -31.55
C LYS A 69 -5.17 15.11 -30.77
N ALA A 70 -6.03 15.59 -29.88
CA ALA A 70 -6.92 14.74 -29.10
C ALA A 70 -8.25 14.53 -29.83
N THR A 71 -8.69 13.28 -29.95
CA THR A 71 -10.04 12.96 -30.41
C THR A 71 -11.02 13.41 -29.34
N TYR A 72 -11.82 14.44 -29.64
CA TYR A 72 -12.86 14.93 -28.75
C TYR A 72 -14.20 14.34 -29.17
N ASP A 73 -14.78 13.50 -28.32
CA ASP A 73 -16.12 12.94 -28.51
C ASP A 73 -17.04 13.37 -27.35
N PRO A 74 -17.95 14.33 -27.58
CA PRO A 74 -18.86 14.83 -26.56
C PRO A 74 -20.06 13.91 -26.28
N LYS A 75 -20.27 12.84 -27.08
CA LYS A 75 -21.43 11.94 -26.96
C LYS A 75 -21.09 10.62 -26.27
N PHE A 76 -19.81 10.39 -25.99
CA PHE A 76 -19.35 9.20 -25.30
C PHE A 76 -19.70 9.27 -23.80
N HIS A 77 -20.69 8.48 -23.38
CA HIS A 77 -21.15 8.45 -21.98
C HIS A 77 -21.26 7.05 -21.39
N HIS A 78 -21.18 6.00 -22.21
CA HIS A 78 -21.36 4.64 -21.75
C HIS A 78 -20.44 3.66 -22.47
N SER A 79 -19.78 2.81 -21.69
CA SER A 79 -18.99 1.69 -22.19
C SER A 79 -18.96 0.60 -21.13
N THR A 80 -19.67 -0.50 -21.40
CA THR A 80 -19.78 -1.64 -20.50
C THR A 80 -18.40 -2.27 -20.21
N ALA A 81 -17.49 -2.26 -21.19
CA ALA A 81 -16.14 -2.77 -21.01
C ALA A 81 -15.33 -1.94 -20.00
N LEU A 82 -15.40 -0.61 -20.09
CA LEU A 82 -14.72 0.29 -19.14
C LEU A 82 -15.33 0.18 -17.75
N GLU A 83 -16.65 0.11 -17.67
CA GLU A 83 -17.36 -0.05 -16.40
C GLU A 83 -16.94 -1.33 -15.68
N LEU A 84 -17.01 -2.49 -16.35
CA LEU A 84 -16.59 -3.76 -15.78
C LEU A 84 -15.13 -3.77 -15.34
N MET A 85 -14.23 -3.14 -16.11
CA MET A 85 -12.81 -3.05 -15.74
C MET A 85 -12.59 -2.20 -14.48
N ILE A 86 -13.23 -1.03 -14.38
CA ILE A 86 -13.11 -0.13 -13.23
C ILE A 86 -13.70 -0.76 -11.96
N TRP A 87 -14.75 -1.57 -12.08
CA TRP A 87 -15.33 -2.30 -10.95
C TRP A 87 -14.53 -3.53 -10.53
N SER A 88 -14.05 -4.31 -11.49
CA SER A 88 -13.39 -5.59 -11.22
C SER A 88 -12.00 -5.43 -10.61
N ILE A 89 -11.22 -4.45 -11.04
CA ILE A 89 -9.85 -4.26 -10.54
C ILE A 89 -9.83 -4.00 -9.01
N PRO A 90 -10.60 -3.05 -8.45
CA PRO A 90 -10.67 -2.84 -7.01
C PRO A 90 -11.25 -4.04 -6.26
N LEU A 91 -12.29 -4.67 -6.83
CA LEU A 91 -12.92 -5.84 -6.20
C LEU A 91 -11.95 -7.01 -6.04
N LEU A 92 -11.12 -7.28 -7.05
CA LEU A 92 -10.09 -8.32 -7.01
C LEU A 92 -9.04 -8.03 -5.92
N VAL A 93 -8.64 -6.77 -5.75
CA VAL A 93 -7.66 -6.37 -4.74
C VAL A 93 -8.20 -6.55 -3.32
N ILE A 94 -9.48 -6.23 -3.09
CA ILE A 94 -10.15 -6.49 -1.81
C ILE A 94 -10.23 -7.98 -1.51
N ILE A 95 -10.51 -8.83 -2.51
CA ILE A 95 -10.49 -10.30 -2.34
C ILE A 95 -9.10 -10.79 -1.90
N CYS A 96 -8.02 -10.33 -2.56
CA CYS A 96 -6.66 -10.67 -2.18
C CYS A 96 -6.31 -10.20 -0.76
N LEU A 97 -6.64 -8.96 -0.40
CA LEU A 97 -6.43 -8.43 0.94
C LEU A 97 -7.25 -9.18 2.00
N GLY A 98 -8.48 -9.55 1.68
CA GLY A 98 -9.35 -10.33 2.56
C GLY A 98 -8.74 -11.71 2.86
N ALA A 99 -8.25 -12.41 1.84
CA ALA A 99 -7.58 -13.69 2.02
C ALA A 99 -6.30 -13.58 2.86
N LEU A 100 -5.46 -12.57 2.59
CA LEU A 100 -4.26 -12.30 3.38
C LEU A 100 -4.60 -11.97 4.83
N THR A 101 -5.62 -11.16 5.06
CA THR A 101 -6.06 -10.75 6.42
C THR A 101 -6.59 -11.94 7.20
N TRP A 102 -7.40 -12.80 6.56
CA TRP A 102 -7.93 -14.03 7.17
C TRP A 102 -6.79 -14.96 7.61
N SER A 103 -5.85 -15.24 6.70
CA SER A 103 -4.70 -16.10 7.00
C SER A 103 -3.84 -15.50 8.11
N SER A 104 -3.57 -14.20 8.06
CA SER A 104 -2.72 -13.53 9.04
C SER A 104 -3.34 -13.49 10.43
N THR A 105 -4.67 -13.32 10.52
CA THR A 105 -5.39 -13.33 11.80
C THR A 105 -5.28 -14.68 12.50
N HIS A 106 -5.35 -15.79 11.75
CA HIS A 106 -5.14 -17.13 12.32
C HIS A 106 -3.69 -17.45 12.67
N LEU A 107 -2.73 -16.84 11.98
CA LEU A 107 -1.29 -17.06 12.24
C LEU A 107 -0.78 -16.23 13.43
N LEU A 108 -1.31 -15.03 13.62
CA LEU A 108 -0.89 -14.07 14.65
C LEU A 108 -1.84 -14.01 15.86
N ASP A 109 -2.69 -15.02 16.07
CA ASP A 109 -3.58 -15.11 17.23
C ASP A 109 -2.74 -15.21 18.54
N PRO A 110 -2.89 -14.27 19.50
CA PRO A 110 -2.16 -14.30 20.77
C PRO A 110 -2.30 -15.60 21.57
N PHE A 111 -3.39 -16.34 21.38
CA PHE A 111 -3.65 -17.59 22.12
C PHE A 111 -2.99 -18.82 21.51
N ARG A 112 -2.37 -18.70 20.32
CA ARG A 112 -1.63 -19.79 19.68
C ARG A 112 -0.24 -19.93 20.31
N ARG A 113 0.15 -21.15 20.67
CA ARG A 113 1.51 -21.43 21.18
C ARG A 113 2.56 -21.08 20.12
N LEU A 114 3.63 -20.43 20.55
CA LEU A 114 4.73 -19.99 19.70
C LEU A 114 5.65 -21.17 19.37
N ASP A 115 5.59 -21.69 18.15
CA ASP A 115 6.40 -22.83 17.72
C ASP A 115 7.92 -22.49 17.64
N ARG A 116 8.26 -21.19 17.55
CA ARG A 116 9.64 -20.70 17.37
C ARG A 116 10.34 -20.32 18.68
N ILE A 117 9.60 -19.90 19.72
CA ILE A 117 10.13 -19.48 21.05
C ILE A 117 9.72 -20.49 22.15
N ALA A 118 9.34 -21.71 21.78
CA ALA A 118 8.96 -22.75 22.73
C ALA A 118 10.09 -23.05 23.75
N GLU A 119 9.71 -23.35 25.00
CA GLU A 119 10.54 -23.48 26.23
C GLU A 119 11.77 -24.42 26.14
N GLY A 120 12.03 -25.09 25.00
CA GLY A 120 13.14 -26.03 24.80
C GLY A 120 14.15 -25.65 23.71
N ARG A 121 14.05 -24.49 23.04
CA ARG A 121 15.11 -24.03 22.10
C ARG A 121 16.04 -23.02 22.77
N PRO A 122 17.38 -23.19 22.65
CA PRO A 122 18.32 -22.20 23.17
C PRO A 122 18.09 -20.86 22.49
N ASN A 123 17.91 -19.82 23.30
CA ASN A 123 17.86 -18.44 22.85
C ASN A 123 19.24 -18.04 22.33
N ASP A 124 19.28 -17.45 21.14
CA ASP A 124 20.53 -16.94 20.56
C ASP A 124 21.09 -15.83 21.47
N PRO A 125 22.28 -16.00 22.07
CA PRO A 125 22.88 -15.00 22.96
C PRO A 125 23.22 -13.68 22.25
N ALA A 126 23.16 -13.63 20.91
CA ALA A 126 23.28 -12.40 20.14
C ALA A 126 22.02 -11.50 20.19
N GLN A 127 20.89 -12.00 20.71
CA GLN A 127 19.69 -11.21 20.90
C GLN A 127 19.75 -10.49 22.26
N ALA A 128 19.90 -9.16 22.21
CA ALA A 128 19.94 -8.33 23.41
C ALA A 128 18.65 -8.51 24.25
N PRO A 129 18.74 -8.66 25.58
CA PRO A 129 17.57 -8.80 26.44
C PRO A 129 16.72 -7.53 26.33
N MET A 130 15.43 -7.70 26.06
CA MET A 130 14.48 -6.59 25.99
C MET A 130 14.32 -6.01 27.39
N VAL A 131 14.90 -4.83 27.63
CA VAL A 131 14.71 -4.06 28.85
C VAL A 131 13.32 -3.44 28.77
N VAL A 132 12.46 -3.77 29.74
CA VAL A 132 11.12 -3.17 29.91
C VAL A 132 11.25 -1.78 30.52
#